data_AF-A0A349MBG3-F1
#
_entry.id   AF-A0A349MBG3-F1
#
_cell.length_a   1.000
_cell.length_b   1.000
_cell.length_c   1.000
_cell.angle_alpha   90.00
_cell.angle_beta   90.00
_cell.angle_gamma   90.00
#
_symmetry.space_group_name_H-M   'P 1'
#
loop_
_entity.id
_entity.type
_entity.pdbx_description
1 polymer ?
#
loop_
_entity_poly.entity_id
_entity_poly.type
_entity_poly.pdbx_seq_one_letter_code
_entity_poly.pdbx_strand_id
1 'polypeptide(L)'
;MAKILLLETSTTQCSVALADGGLAVGWKEERAEQGYLHAERLMPLVDDLLRDCEWSKAELDAVAVSGGPGSFTGLRIGVSTAKGLCQALQIPLIALDTLALLAEQGKRLDPAPQRRVAMIDARRMEVYAGSFEASGECSCNAIPVEVDKNPDFFKGPAQFIGDGALKCEALLQGEGRSFVEAWPLARDGASRAEVFFQKGEFVDLGSYEPNYVKTFKAGAPKDPLGLRSKISLWLGFAILILGACSSCGEQQQVIPYVPVNFQIDLNLPAYNTLNFPGEAIALPGGSKGLYVYRYTLDEFVVLDRHATFDIPMACKVTLDEDNITLQDHSDCSESQWLMLDGSVITGPATVPLHRYRTTLNGSILSIYN
;
A
#
# COMPACT_ATOMS: atom_id res chain seq x y z
N MET A 1 -18.62 29.53 7.66
CA MET A 1 -17.25 29.36 7.14
C MET A 1 -16.61 28.36 8.05
N ALA A 2 -16.27 27.19 7.53
CA ALA A 2 -15.71 26.10 8.32
C ALA A 2 -14.18 26.18 8.30
N LYS A 3 -13.56 25.84 9.43
CA LYS A 3 -12.13 25.61 9.55
C LYS A 3 -11.83 24.13 9.28
N ILE A 4 -11.26 23.83 8.13
CA ILE A 4 -11.09 22.44 7.65
C ILE A 4 -9.60 22.12 7.51
N LEU A 5 -9.17 20.98 8.05
CA LEU A 5 -7.86 20.39 7.77
C LEU A 5 -7.99 19.46 6.56
N LEU A 6 -7.19 19.67 5.52
CA LEU A 6 -7.16 18.85 4.32
C LEU A 6 -5.89 18.01 4.27
N LEU A 7 -6.03 16.71 4.02
CA LEU A 7 -4.94 15.74 3.90
C LEU A 7 -4.91 15.15 2.49
N GLU A 8 -3.75 15.18 1.85
CA GLU A 8 -3.54 14.55 0.56
C GLU A 8 -2.26 13.69 0.53
N THR A 9 -2.45 12.42 0.24
CA THR A 9 -1.45 11.35 0.23
C THR A 9 -1.67 10.35 -0.91
N SER A 10 -2.48 10.70 -1.91
CA SER A 10 -2.86 9.77 -2.99
C SER A 10 -1.74 9.55 -4.01
N THR A 11 -0.71 10.40 -4.06
CA THR A 11 0.43 10.25 -4.99
C THR A 11 1.76 10.22 -4.23
N THR A 12 2.89 10.49 -4.89
CA THR A 12 4.19 10.67 -4.20
C THR A 12 4.30 12.01 -3.46
N GLN A 13 3.38 12.94 -3.75
CA GLN A 13 3.24 14.21 -3.05
C GLN A 13 2.49 14.00 -1.74
N CYS A 14 3.09 14.38 -0.62
CA CYS A 14 2.43 14.53 0.67
C CYS A 14 2.06 16.01 0.82
N SER A 15 0.78 16.31 1.06
CA SER A 15 0.30 17.68 1.16
C SER A 15 -0.74 17.80 2.28
N VAL A 16 -0.64 18.89 3.04
CA VAL A 16 -1.63 19.27 4.05
C VAL A 16 -1.99 20.74 3.88
N ALA A 17 -3.24 21.09 4.15
CA ALA A 17 -3.70 22.47 4.10
C ALA A 17 -4.71 22.77 5.22
N LEU A 18 -4.74 24.01 5.67
CA LEU A 18 -5.80 24.57 6.49
C LEU A 18 -6.64 25.48 5.61
N ALA A 19 -7.96 25.30 5.67
CA ALA A 19 -8.91 26.15 4.97
C ALA A 19 -9.85 26.84 5.95
N ASP A 20 -10.20 28.09 5.66
CA ASP A 20 -11.21 28.87 6.36
C ASP A 20 -12.23 29.39 5.34
N GLY A 21 -13.48 28.93 5.43
CA GLY A 21 -14.54 29.38 4.53
C GLY A 21 -14.30 29.05 3.05
N GLY A 22 -13.69 27.91 2.78
CA GLY A 22 -13.38 27.44 1.42
C GLY A 22 -12.10 28.03 0.80
N LEU A 23 -11.33 28.82 1.55
CA LEU A 23 -10.04 29.36 1.11
C LEU A 23 -8.91 28.69 1.88
N ALA A 24 -7.89 28.20 1.17
CA ALA A 24 -6.67 27.69 1.81
C ALA A 24 -5.88 28.86 2.42
N VAL A 25 -5.76 28.88 3.75
CA VAL A 25 -5.07 29.92 4.52
C VAL A 25 -3.63 29.55 4.88
N GLY A 26 -3.29 28.27 4.79
CA GLY A 26 -1.93 27.76 4.95
C GLY A 26 -1.80 26.34 4.40
N TRP A 27 -0.60 25.97 3.95
CA TRP A 27 -0.33 24.64 3.42
C TRP A 27 1.15 24.26 3.57
N LYS A 28 1.41 22.95 3.62
CA LYS A 28 2.76 22.38 3.53
C LYS A 28 2.77 21.18 2.60
N GLU A 29 3.84 21.07 1.84
CA GLU A 29 3.96 20.15 0.72
C GLU A 29 5.37 19.56 0.71
N GLU A 30 5.46 18.23 0.79
CA GLU A 30 6.72 17.51 0.66
C GLU A 30 6.59 16.35 -0.32
N ARG A 31 7.61 16.16 -1.15
CA ARG A 31 7.66 15.09 -2.14
C ARG A 31 8.99 14.37 -2.03
N ALA A 32 8.95 13.04 -1.96
CA ALA A 32 10.15 12.24 -2.12
C ALA A 32 10.46 12.08 -3.61
N GLU A 33 11.75 12.17 -3.96
CA GLU A 33 12.23 11.71 -5.27
C GLU A 33 12.11 10.17 -5.40
N GLN A 34 12.22 9.43 -4.29
CA GLN A 34 12.06 7.98 -4.25
C GLN A 34 11.29 7.51 -3.01
N GLY A 35 10.24 6.71 -3.21
CA GLY A 35 9.45 6.12 -2.11
C GLY A 35 8.20 6.93 -1.73
N TYR A 36 7.61 6.58 -0.59
CA TYR A 36 6.44 7.26 -0.02
C TYR A 36 6.77 7.71 1.39
N LEU A 37 6.68 9.02 1.65
CA LEU A 37 7.03 9.63 2.94
C LEU A 37 5.82 9.76 3.88
N HIS A 38 4.61 9.41 3.42
CA HIS A 38 3.37 9.81 4.09
C HIS A 38 3.29 9.34 5.55
N ALA A 39 3.70 8.11 5.84
CA ALA A 39 3.64 7.56 7.19
C ALA A 39 4.52 8.34 8.19
N GLU A 40 5.66 8.87 7.71
CA GLU A 40 6.63 9.57 8.54
C GLU A 40 6.39 11.08 8.58
N ARG A 41 5.85 11.66 7.50
CA ARG A 41 5.78 13.13 7.33
C ARG A 41 4.39 13.71 7.50
N LEU A 42 3.31 12.97 7.30
CA LEU A 42 1.95 13.54 7.30
C LEU A 42 1.61 14.25 8.61
N MET A 43 1.75 13.59 9.76
CA MET A 43 1.44 14.19 11.06
C MET A 43 2.41 15.32 11.46
N PRO A 44 3.73 15.20 11.26
CA PRO A 44 4.64 16.33 11.45
C PRO A 44 4.26 17.56 10.63
N LEU A 45 3.86 17.38 9.36
CA LEU A 45 3.39 18.49 8.54
C LEU A 45 2.11 19.14 9.08
N VAL A 46 1.17 18.34 9.60
CA VAL A 46 -0.05 18.85 10.25
C VAL A 46 0.31 19.68 11.49
N ASP A 47 1.16 19.16 12.38
CA ASP A 47 1.54 19.85 13.62
C ASP A 47 2.31 21.14 13.33
N ASP A 48 3.26 21.11 12.39
CA ASP A 48 3.99 22.31 11.96
C ASP A 48 3.04 23.34 11.35
N LEU A 49 2.08 22.92 10.52
CA LEU A 49 1.15 23.84 9.87
C LEU A 49 0.19 24.49 10.87
N LEU A 50 -0.37 23.72 11.80
CA LEU A 50 -1.21 24.26 12.87
C LEU A 50 -0.46 25.30 13.71
N ARG A 51 0.81 25.01 14.05
CA ARG A 51 1.66 25.95 14.79
C ARG A 51 1.92 27.23 13.99
N ASP A 52 2.31 27.11 12.72
CA ASP A 52 2.64 28.26 11.88
C ASP A 52 1.43 29.16 11.59
N CYS A 53 0.22 28.59 11.54
CA CYS A 53 -1.03 29.32 11.38
C CYS A 53 -1.67 29.75 12.73
N GLU A 54 -1.02 29.43 13.86
CA GLU A 54 -1.54 29.69 15.22
C GLU A 54 -2.95 29.10 15.46
N TRP A 55 -3.25 27.96 14.85
CA TRP A 55 -4.51 27.25 15.04
C TRP A 55 -4.36 26.13 16.06
N SER A 56 -5.33 26.03 16.96
CA SER A 56 -5.48 24.87 17.82
C SER A 56 -6.29 23.77 17.13
N LYS A 57 -6.05 22.51 17.49
CA LYS A 57 -6.80 21.35 16.96
C LYS A 57 -8.30 21.43 17.27
N ALA A 58 -8.68 22.13 18.35
CA ALA A 58 -10.06 22.32 18.77
C ALA A 58 -10.84 23.34 17.92
N GLU A 59 -10.16 24.13 17.09
CA GLU A 59 -10.79 25.06 16.15
C GLU A 59 -11.18 24.41 14.83
N LEU A 60 -10.79 23.16 14.60
CA LEU A 60 -11.14 22.44 13.37
C LEU A 60 -12.60 21.98 13.44
N ASP A 61 -13.36 22.28 12.40
CA ASP A 61 -14.75 21.86 12.23
C ASP A 61 -14.87 20.53 11.48
N ALA A 62 -13.88 20.17 10.65
CA ALA A 62 -13.85 18.92 9.89
C ALA A 62 -12.42 18.57 9.45
N VAL A 63 -12.25 17.30 9.06
CA VAL A 63 -11.08 16.85 8.28
C VAL A 63 -11.55 16.41 6.90
N ALA A 64 -10.89 16.89 5.85
CA ALA A 64 -11.06 16.41 4.50
C ALA A 64 -9.85 15.57 4.07
N VAL A 65 -10.09 14.49 3.34
CA VAL A 65 -9.05 13.61 2.83
C VAL A 65 -9.34 13.20 1.39
N SER A 66 -8.30 13.09 0.56
CA SER A 66 -8.47 12.49 -0.76
C SER A 66 -8.86 11.02 -0.64
N GLY A 67 -10.00 10.68 -1.21
CA GLY A 67 -10.56 9.33 -1.23
C GLY A 67 -10.02 8.45 -2.36
N GLY A 68 -9.33 9.01 -3.35
CA GLY A 68 -8.85 8.32 -4.53
C GLY A 68 -9.45 8.86 -5.83
N PRO A 69 -9.00 8.36 -6.99
CA PRO A 69 -8.01 7.28 -7.16
C PRO A 69 -6.57 7.69 -6.79
N GLY A 70 -5.68 6.71 -6.64
CA GLY A 70 -4.27 6.94 -6.32
C GLY A 70 -3.53 5.70 -5.78
N SER A 71 -2.41 5.95 -5.10
CA SER A 71 -1.57 5.00 -4.39
C SER A 71 -2.36 4.29 -3.31
N PHE A 72 -2.46 2.96 -3.42
CA PHE A 72 -3.14 2.11 -2.45
C PHE A 72 -2.66 2.32 -1.02
N THR A 73 -1.34 2.36 -0.82
CA THR A 73 -0.73 2.59 0.48
C THR A 73 -0.94 4.03 0.96
N GLY A 74 -0.75 5.00 0.05
CA GLY A 74 -0.89 6.42 0.37
C GLY A 74 -2.30 6.79 0.81
N LEU A 75 -3.32 6.34 0.08
CA LEU A 75 -4.73 6.55 0.43
C LEU A 75 -5.09 5.96 1.80
N ARG A 76 -4.60 4.76 2.12
CA ARG A 76 -4.85 4.14 3.43
C ARG A 76 -4.20 4.88 4.57
N ILE A 77 -3.00 5.42 4.37
CA ILE A 77 -2.33 6.25 5.37
C ILE A 77 -3.17 7.50 5.62
N GLY A 78 -3.51 8.24 4.56
CA GLY A 78 -4.31 9.47 4.67
C GLY A 78 -5.66 9.23 5.35
N VAL A 79 -6.43 8.25 4.89
CA VAL A 79 -7.76 7.94 5.44
C VAL A 79 -7.67 7.45 6.89
N SER A 80 -6.70 6.60 7.24
CA SER A 80 -6.51 6.15 8.63
C SER A 80 -6.16 7.31 9.55
N THR A 81 -5.26 8.20 9.12
CA THR A 81 -4.90 9.41 9.87
C THR A 81 -6.10 10.34 10.04
N ALA A 82 -6.85 10.59 8.96
CA ALA A 82 -8.05 11.44 9.02
C ALA A 82 -9.10 10.88 9.97
N LYS A 83 -9.39 9.57 9.89
CA LYS A 83 -10.31 8.87 10.80
C LYS A 83 -9.86 9.00 12.26
N GLY A 84 -8.57 8.83 12.53
CA GLY A 84 -8.00 9.00 13.87
C GLY A 84 -8.20 10.42 14.41
N LEU A 85 -7.95 11.45 13.60
CA LEU A 85 -8.16 12.85 13.96
C LEU A 85 -9.65 13.17 14.20
N CYS A 86 -10.52 12.75 13.28
CA CYS A 86 -11.98 12.90 13.42
C CYS A 86 -12.51 12.22 14.68
N GLN A 87 -12.06 11.00 14.97
CA GLN A 87 -12.44 10.26 16.17
C GLN A 87 -11.95 10.96 17.45
N ALA A 88 -10.73 11.49 17.46
CA ALA A 88 -10.18 12.18 18.62
C ALA A 88 -10.86 13.54 18.88
N LEU A 89 -11.17 14.28 17.83
CA LEU A 89 -11.74 15.63 17.90
C LEU A 89 -13.28 15.65 17.86
N GLN A 90 -13.91 14.51 17.60
CA GLN A 90 -15.37 14.38 17.42
C GLN A 90 -15.92 15.28 16.30
N ILE A 91 -15.20 15.34 15.17
CA ILE A 91 -15.54 16.15 14.00
C ILE A 91 -15.74 15.28 12.74
N PRO A 92 -16.59 15.68 11.79
CA PRO A 92 -16.88 14.90 10.59
C PRO A 92 -15.69 14.72 9.65
N LEU A 93 -15.78 13.66 8.84
CA LEU A 93 -14.84 13.35 7.76
C LEU A 93 -15.47 13.66 6.41
N ILE A 94 -14.72 14.34 5.55
CA ILE A 94 -15.07 14.66 4.18
C ILE A 94 -14.13 13.88 3.25
N ALA A 95 -14.69 13.14 2.29
CA ALA A 95 -13.92 12.47 1.26
C ALA A 95 -13.94 13.29 -0.04
N LEU A 96 -12.76 13.62 -0.57
CA LEU A 96 -12.61 14.38 -1.81
C LEU A 96 -12.14 13.46 -2.95
N ASP A 97 -12.64 13.70 -4.17
CA ASP A 97 -12.11 13.07 -5.37
C ASP A 97 -10.72 13.64 -5.69
N THR A 98 -9.72 12.77 -5.74
CA THR A 98 -8.34 13.16 -6.04
C THR A 98 -8.22 13.86 -7.40
N LEU A 99 -8.92 13.38 -8.43
CA LEU A 99 -8.85 13.97 -9.77
C LEU A 99 -9.51 15.35 -9.79
N ALA A 100 -10.50 15.60 -8.92
CA ALA A 100 -11.10 16.91 -8.78
C ALA A 100 -10.10 17.93 -8.18
N LEU A 101 -9.23 17.52 -7.24
CA LEU A 101 -8.16 18.38 -6.73
C LEU A 101 -7.19 18.79 -7.86
N LEU A 102 -6.80 17.86 -8.74
CA LEU A 102 -5.98 18.17 -9.92
C LEU A 102 -6.69 19.13 -10.88
N ALA A 103 -8.00 18.96 -11.10
CA ALA A 103 -8.77 19.89 -11.93
C ALA A 103 -8.82 21.30 -11.33
N GLU A 104 -9.04 21.43 -10.02
CA GLU A 104 -8.98 22.72 -9.32
C GLU A 104 -7.57 23.34 -9.36
N GLN A 105 -6.53 22.52 -9.22
CA GLN A 105 -5.15 22.95 -9.41
C GLN A 105 -4.92 23.50 -10.82
N GLY A 106 -5.41 22.81 -11.86
CA GLY A 106 -5.32 23.27 -13.24
C GLY A 106 -6.03 24.60 -13.44
N LYS A 107 -7.16 24.81 -12.76
CA LYS A 107 -7.90 26.08 -12.76
C LYS A 107 -7.15 27.20 -12.05
N ARG A 108 -6.44 26.88 -10.96
CA ARG A 108 -5.56 27.85 -10.29
C ARG A 108 -4.36 28.23 -11.15
N LEU A 109 -3.76 27.28 -11.86
CA LEU A 109 -2.59 27.49 -12.72
C LEU A 109 -2.95 28.24 -14.02
N ASP A 110 -4.09 27.90 -14.61
CA ASP A 110 -4.65 28.58 -15.77
C ASP A 110 -6.15 28.86 -15.54
N PRO A 111 -6.52 30.09 -15.16
CA PRO A 111 -7.90 30.47 -14.87
C PRO A 111 -8.84 30.51 -16.09
N ALA A 112 -8.35 30.26 -17.31
CA ALA A 112 -9.19 30.27 -18.49
C ALA A 112 -10.38 29.28 -18.34
N PRO A 113 -11.58 29.65 -18.83
CA PRO A 113 -12.75 28.78 -18.79
C PRO A 113 -12.60 27.68 -19.85
N GLN A 114 -11.90 26.62 -19.47
CA GLN A 114 -11.62 25.47 -20.32
C GLN A 114 -11.85 24.16 -19.56
N ARG A 115 -12.11 23.11 -20.32
CA ARG A 115 -12.25 21.74 -19.82
C ARG A 115 -10.89 21.21 -19.35
N ARG A 116 -10.91 20.39 -18.30
CA ARG A 116 -9.72 19.79 -17.69
C ARG A 116 -9.84 18.28 -17.65
N VAL A 117 -8.80 17.60 -18.09
CA VAL A 117 -8.70 16.14 -18.00
C VAL A 117 -7.61 15.83 -16.97
N ALA A 118 -8.03 15.44 -15.78
CA ALA A 118 -7.12 15.09 -14.70
C ALA A 118 -6.67 13.64 -14.84
N MET A 119 -5.38 13.40 -14.72
CA MET A 119 -4.75 12.11 -15.01
C MET A 119 -3.68 11.76 -13.98
N ILE A 120 -3.81 10.61 -13.32
CA ILE A 120 -2.79 10.08 -12.40
C ILE A 120 -2.19 8.81 -13.02
N ASP A 121 -0.87 8.64 -12.95
CA ASP A 121 -0.22 7.41 -13.40
C ASP A 121 -0.72 6.20 -12.58
N ALA A 122 -1.39 5.26 -13.24
CA ALA A 122 -1.91 4.03 -12.64
C ALA A 122 -0.94 2.84 -12.78
N ARG A 123 0.33 3.11 -13.11
CA ARG A 123 1.39 2.15 -13.46
C ARG A 123 1.04 1.33 -14.71
N ARG A 124 1.95 0.45 -15.15
CA ARG A 124 1.73 -0.56 -16.22
C ARG A 124 1.03 -0.03 -17.49
N MET A 125 1.51 1.06 -18.07
CA MET A 125 0.90 1.68 -19.27
C MET A 125 -0.57 2.07 -19.12
N GLU A 126 -1.03 2.35 -17.90
CA GLU A 126 -2.37 2.86 -17.63
C GLU A 126 -2.32 4.18 -16.86
N VAL A 127 -3.43 4.91 -16.88
CA VAL A 127 -3.70 6.12 -16.12
C VAL A 127 -5.08 6.02 -15.48
N TYR A 128 -5.27 6.65 -14.33
CA TYR A 128 -6.60 7.01 -13.85
C TYR A 128 -6.94 8.35 -14.47
N ALA A 129 -8.05 8.44 -15.21
CA ALA A 129 -8.44 9.66 -15.89
C ALA A 129 -9.90 10.02 -15.62
N GLY A 130 -10.16 11.31 -15.50
CA GLY A 130 -11.49 11.90 -15.35
C GLY A 130 -11.54 13.26 -16.06
N SER A 131 -12.74 13.68 -16.44
CA SER A 131 -12.95 14.95 -17.16
C SER A 131 -13.82 15.88 -16.34
N PHE A 132 -13.44 17.16 -16.33
CA PHE A 132 -14.09 18.22 -15.58
C PHE A 132 -14.36 19.41 -16.51
N GLU A 133 -15.57 19.95 -16.44
CA GLU A 133 -15.94 21.14 -17.18
C GLU A 133 -15.24 22.38 -16.63
N ALA A 134 -15.30 23.49 -17.37
CA ALA A 134 -14.72 24.77 -16.93
C ALA A 134 -15.27 25.25 -15.57
N SER A 135 -16.50 24.85 -15.23
CA SER A 135 -17.13 25.10 -13.93
C SER A 135 -16.47 24.36 -12.76
N GLY A 136 -15.75 23.26 -13.03
CA GLY A 136 -15.26 22.30 -12.02
C GLY A 136 -16.20 21.12 -11.77
N GLU A 137 -17.31 21.03 -12.50
CA GLU A 137 -18.21 19.89 -12.46
C GLU A 137 -17.60 18.68 -13.18
N CYS A 138 -17.74 17.49 -12.60
CA CYS A 138 -17.26 16.24 -13.18
C CYS A 138 -18.15 15.84 -14.34
N SER A 139 -17.62 15.82 -15.57
CA SER A 139 -18.31 15.28 -16.75
C SER A 139 -18.00 13.81 -17.01
N CYS A 140 -16.90 13.29 -16.46
CA CYS A 140 -16.59 11.86 -16.50
C CYS A 140 -15.83 11.46 -15.23
N ASN A 141 -16.39 10.52 -14.47
CA ASN A 141 -15.77 9.97 -13.27
C ASN A 141 -14.45 9.25 -13.58
N ALA A 142 -13.61 9.13 -12.56
CA ALA A 142 -12.34 8.43 -12.65
C ALA A 142 -12.49 7.00 -13.18
N ILE A 143 -11.87 6.70 -14.32
CA ILE A 143 -11.76 5.35 -14.87
C ILE A 143 -10.29 5.00 -15.16
N PRO A 144 -9.92 3.71 -15.13
CA PRO A 144 -8.63 3.29 -15.63
C PRO A 144 -8.64 3.29 -17.17
N VAL A 145 -7.62 3.88 -17.78
CA VAL A 145 -7.45 3.96 -19.23
C VAL A 145 -6.03 3.51 -19.58
N GLU A 146 -5.91 2.58 -20.53
CA GLU A 146 -4.61 2.24 -21.13
C GLU A 146 -4.11 3.43 -21.96
N VAL A 147 -2.81 3.75 -21.89
CA VAL A 147 -2.22 4.96 -22.48
C VAL A 147 -2.40 5.03 -24.01
N ASP A 148 -2.50 3.88 -24.68
CA ASP A 148 -2.73 3.77 -26.13
C ASP A 148 -4.21 3.85 -26.53
N LYS A 149 -5.13 3.93 -25.56
CA LYS A 149 -6.56 4.14 -25.80
C LYS A 149 -6.89 5.63 -25.75
N ASN A 150 -7.75 6.04 -26.68
CA ASN A 150 -8.22 7.43 -26.79
C ASN A 150 -9.75 7.48 -26.64
N PRO A 151 -10.29 7.33 -25.41
CA PRO A 151 -11.71 7.42 -25.15
C PRO A 151 -12.29 8.78 -25.54
N ASP A 152 -13.61 8.86 -25.72
CA ASP A 152 -14.27 10.07 -26.24
C ASP A 152 -14.03 11.31 -25.38
N PHE A 153 -13.92 11.16 -24.06
CA PHE A 153 -13.65 12.28 -23.16
C PHE A 153 -12.20 12.80 -23.24
N PHE A 154 -11.31 12.21 -24.04
CA PHE A 154 -10.02 12.81 -24.39
C PHE A 154 -10.11 13.69 -25.65
N LYS A 155 -11.22 13.65 -26.40
CA LYS A 155 -11.37 14.40 -27.66
C LYS A 155 -11.59 15.89 -27.41
N GLY A 156 -11.16 16.72 -28.37
CA GLY A 156 -11.30 18.18 -28.32
C GLY A 156 -10.22 18.90 -27.52
N PRO A 157 -10.31 20.24 -27.40
CA PRO A 157 -9.41 21.05 -26.60
C PRO A 157 -9.65 20.80 -25.10
N ALA A 158 -8.55 20.79 -24.34
CA ALA A 158 -8.55 20.66 -22.89
C ALA A 158 -7.14 20.89 -22.33
N GLN A 159 -7.08 21.25 -21.06
CA GLN A 159 -5.87 21.12 -20.26
C GLN A 159 -5.83 19.72 -19.65
N PHE A 160 -4.84 18.92 -20.04
CA PHE A 160 -4.53 17.63 -19.43
C PHE A 160 -3.56 17.88 -18.28
N ILE A 161 -3.91 17.43 -17.07
CA ILE A 161 -3.14 17.76 -15.87
C ILE A 161 -2.89 16.53 -14.99
N GLY A 162 -1.67 16.44 -14.46
CA GLY A 162 -1.21 15.38 -13.57
C GLY A 162 -0.05 14.58 -14.18
N ASP A 163 0.61 13.74 -13.38
CA ASP A 163 1.72 12.91 -13.84
C ASP A 163 1.32 11.90 -14.94
N GLY A 164 0.06 11.45 -14.93
CA GLY A 164 -0.51 10.63 -15.99
C GLY A 164 -0.70 11.39 -17.31
N ALA A 165 -0.82 12.72 -17.28
CA ALA A 165 -0.99 13.52 -18.50
C ALA A 165 0.27 13.51 -19.36
N LEU A 166 1.45 13.64 -18.73
CA LEU A 166 2.73 13.56 -19.45
C LEU A 166 2.96 12.19 -20.09
N LYS A 167 2.52 11.12 -19.42
CA LYS A 167 2.60 9.76 -19.95
C LYS A 167 1.79 9.58 -21.24
N CYS A 168 0.71 10.33 -21.39
CA CYS A 168 -0.17 10.30 -22.56
C CYS A 168 0.12 11.40 -23.59
N GLU A 169 1.03 12.34 -23.29
CA GLU A 169 1.23 13.56 -24.08
C GLU A 169 1.48 13.23 -25.55
N ALA A 170 2.50 12.41 -25.85
CA ALA A 170 2.90 12.08 -27.22
C ALA A 170 1.76 11.50 -28.09
N LEU A 171 0.77 10.84 -27.47
CA LEU A 171 -0.37 10.23 -28.17
C LEU A 171 -1.58 11.16 -28.25
N LEU A 172 -1.69 12.13 -27.34
CA LEU A 172 -2.82 13.03 -27.21
C LEU A 172 -2.53 14.45 -27.71
N GLN A 173 -1.33 14.75 -28.22
CA GLN A 173 -1.03 16.07 -28.78
C GLN A 173 -2.05 16.48 -29.86
N GLY A 174 -2.35 17.77 -29.93
CA GLY A 174 -3.34 18.30 -30.87
C GLY A 174 -3.63 19.78 -30.60
N GLU A 175 -4.40 20.39 -31.50
CA GLU A 175 -4.77 21.80 -31.40
C GLU A 175 -5.62 22.08 -30.16
N GLY A 176 -5.32 23.17 -29.44
CA GLY A 176 -6.05 23.59 -28.24
C GLY A 176 -5.86 22.68 -27.03
N ARG A 177 -4.77 21.89 -27.00
CA ARG A 177 -4.43 21.00 -25.88
C ARG A 177 -3.17 21.47 -25.18
N SER A 178 -3.19 21.42 -23.85
CA SER A 178 -2.01 21.65 -23.01
C SER A 178 -1.81 20.47 -22.07
N PHE A 179 -0.56 20.20 -21.71
CA PHE A 179 -0.18 19.12 -20.81
C PHE A 179 0.60 19.72 -19.65
N VAL A 180 0.11 19.50 -18.43
CA VAL A 180 0.65 20.10 -17.22
C VAL A 180 1.04 18.99 -16.26
N GLU A 181 2.34 18.89 -15.97
CA GLU A 181 2.83 18.02 -14.91
C GLU A 181 2.39 18.57 -13.54
N ALA A 182 1.69 17.76 -12.76
CA ALA A 182 1.18 18.16 -11.46
C ALA A 182 0.94 16.94 -10.56
N TRP A 183 0.84 17.20 -9.27
CA TRP A 183 0.41 16.23 -8.25
C TRP A 183 -0.73 16.86 -7.46
N PRO A 184 -1.76 16.09 -7.05
CA PRO A 184 -2.85 16.63 -6.27
C PRO A 184 -2.34 17.30 -4.98
N LEU A 185 -2.88 18.47 -4.65
CA LEU A 185 -2.49 19.25 -3.47
C LEU A 185 -3.69 19.49 -2.58
N ALA A 186 -3.50 19.37 -1.27
CA ALA A 186 -4.57 19.55 -0.28
C ALA A 186 -5.20 20.95 -0.38
N ARG A 187 -4.41 21.99 -0.67
CA ARG A 187 -4.90 23.37 -0.80
C ARG A 187 -5.92 23.55 -1.92
N ASP A 188 -5.84 22.73 -2.97
CA ASP A 188 -6.73 22.80 -4.13
C ASP A 188 -8.09 22.13 -3.84
N GLY A 189 -8.24 21.45 -2.69
CA GLY A 189 -9.51 20.90 -2.20
C GLY A 189 -10.34 21.85 -1.36
N ALA A 190 -9.82 23.02 -0.95
CA ALA A 190 -10.42 23.90 0.07
C ALA A 190 -11.88 24.30 -0.25
N SER A 191 -12.11 24.82 -1.45
CA SER A 191 -13.44 25.25 -1.88
C SER A 191 -14.45 24.10 -1.91
N ARG A 192 -14.03 22.93 -2.41
CA ARG A 192 -14.87 21.74 -2.49
C ARG A 192 -15.20 21.18 -1.11
N ALA A 193 -14.24 21.18 -0.19
CA ALA A 193 -14.47 20.76 1.18
C ALA A 193 -15.49 21.65 1.90
N GLU A 194 -15.43 22.97 1.72
CA GLU A 194 -16.45 23.89 2.26
C GLU A 194 -17.84 23.60 1.68
N VAL A 195 -17.95 23.32 0.38
CA VAL A 195 -19.24 22.95 -0.23
C VAL A 195 -19.80 21.67 0.39
N PHE A 196 -18.98 20.64 0.59
CA PHE A 196 -19.43 19.38 1.22
C PHE A 196 -19.82 19.60 2.68
N PHE A 197 -19.05 20.40 3.41
CA PHE A 197 -19.37 20.77 4.78
C PHE A 197 -20.71 21.51 4.89
N GLN A 198 -20.93 22.53 4.07
CA GLN A 198 -22.17 23.31 4.06
C GLN A 198 -23.40 22.46 3.72
N LYS A 199 -23.23 21.43 2.90
CA LYS A 199 -24.30 20.48 2.55
C LYS A 199 -24.48 19.36 3.57
N GLY A 200 -23.56 19.20 4.53
CA GLY A 200 -23.54 18.05 5.44
C GLY A 200 -23.20 16.73 4.74
N GLU A 201 -22.49 16.78 3.61
CA GLU A 201 -22.04 15.61 2.86
C GLU A 201 -20.77 15.02 3.49
N PHE A 202 -20.97 14.22 4.54
CA PHE A 202 -19.91 13.55 5.28
C PHE A 202 -19.92 12.04 5.03
N VAL A 203 -18.76 11.41 5.13
CA VAL A 203 -18.64 9.94 5.06
C VAL A 203 -18.73 9.31 6.44
N ASP A 204 -19.24 8.09 6.52
CA ASP A 204 -19.32 7.35 7.79
C ASP A 204 -17.91 6.97 8.29
N LEU A 205 -17.56 7.44 9.48
CA LEU A 205 -16.23 7.21 10.06
C LEU A 205 -15.92 5.72 10.24
N GLY A 206 -16.89 4.88 10.58
CA GLY A 206 -16.67 3.46 10.82
C GLY A 206 -16.37 2.71 9.52
N SER A 207 -17.25 2.87 8.53
CA SER A 207 -17.28 2.05 7.32
C SER A 207 -16.56 2.66 6.11
N TYR A 208 -16.13 3.94 6.17
CA TYR A 208 -15.49 4.56 5.01
C TYR A 208 -14.14 3.91 4.68
N GLU A 209 -13.99 3.58 3.40
CA GLU A 209 -12.76 3.07 2.77
C GLU A 209 -12.44 3.91 1.51
N PRO A 210 -11.14 4.02 1.12
CA PRO A 210 -10.78 4.68 -0.12
C PRO A 210 -11.44 4.07 -1.36
N ASN A 211 -11.69 4.91 -2.36
CA ASN A 211 -12.20 4.52 -3.67
C ASN A 211 -11.11 3.82 -4.50
N TYR A 212 -11.07 2.49 -4.44
CA TYR A 212 -10.17 1.67 -5.24
C TYR A 212 -10.76 1.42 -6.63
N VAL A 213 -10.38 2.24 -7.61
CA VAL A 213 -10.81 2.12 -9.01
C VAL A 213 -10.24 0.87 -9.70
N LYS A 214 -9.13 0.30 -9.19
CA LYS A 214 -8.58 -0.99 -9.62
C LYS A 214 -8.50 -1.98 -8.47
N THR A 215 -8.67 -3.25 -8.80
CA THR A 215 -8.29 -4.36 -7.92
C THR A 215 -6.76 -4.35 -7.72
N PHE A 216 -6.31 -4.33 -6.47
CA PHE A 216 -4.89 -4.35 -6.14
C PHE A 216 -4.19 -5.59 -6.74
N LYS A 217 -3.09 -5.38 -7.47
CA LYS A 217 -2.21 -6.43 -7.97
C LYS A 217 -0.81 -6.21 -7.42
N ALA A 218 -0.29 -7.16 -6.65
CA ALA A 218 1.04 -7.08 -6.06
C ALA A 218 2.12 -6.87 -7.15
N GLY A 219 3.09 -5.99 -6.88
CA GLY A 219 4.26 -5.79 -7.72
C GLY A 219 5.36 -6.82 -7.42
N ALA A 220 6.28 -7.03 -8.36
CA ALA A 220 7.47 -7.84 -8.10
C ALA A 220 8.33 -7.19 -6.98
N PRO A 221 8.95 -7.99 -6.10
CA PRO A 221 9.79 -7.47 -5.02
C PRO A 221 10.93 -6.62 -5.59
N LYS A 222 11.22 -5.48 -4.93
CA LYS A 222 12.38 -4.66 -5.27
C LYS A 222 13.66 -5.45 -4.96
N ASP A 223 14.71 -5.26 -5.75
CA ASP A 223 16.06 -5.80 -5.51
C ASP A 223 16.93 -4.70 -4.84
N PRO A 224 16.87 -4.56 -3.51
CA PRO A 224 17.56 -3.48 -2.79
C PRO A 224 19.10 -3.57 -2.87
N LEU A 225 19.65 -4.69 -3.34
CA LEU A 225 21.10 -4.95 -3.38
C LEU A 225 21.71 -4.76 -4.78
N GLY A 226 20.89 -4.43 -5.80
CA GLY A 226 21.36 -4.12 -7.15
C GLY A 226 22.01 -5.29 -7.89
N LEU A 227 21.79 -6.53 -7.42
CA LEU A 227 22.37 -7.76 -7.97
C LEU A 227 21.96 -7.98 -9.42
N ARG A 228 20.77 -7.49 -9.82
CA ARG A 228 20.26 -7.61 -11.19
C ARG A 228 21.04 -6.80 -12.23
N SER A 229 21.69 -5.70 -11.86
CA SER A 229 22.44 -4.84 -12.80
C SER A 229 23.84 -5.37 -13.14
N LYS A 230 24.38 -6.28 -12.31
CA LYS A 230 25.72 -6.87 -12.51
C LYS A 230 25.71 -8.10 -13.44
N ILE A 231 24.53 -8.52 -13.87
CA ILE A 231 24.35 -9.72 -14.71
C ILE A 231 24.81 -9.47 -16.17
N SER A 232 24.77 -8.23 -16.67
CA SER A 232 25.17 -7.90 -18.05
C SER A 232 26.68 -8.01 -18.32
N LEU A 233 27.53 -8.09 -17.28
CA LEU A 233 28.98 -8.32 -17.43
C LEU A 233 29.35 -9.82 -17.46
N TRP A 234 28.40 -10.71 -17.14
CA TRP A 234 28.62 -12.16 -17.07
C TRP A 234 27.95 -12.95 -18.21
N LEU A 235 27.22 -12.28 -19.10
CA LEU A 235 26.52 -12.92 -20.23
C LEU A 235 27.43 -13.32 -21.41
N GLY A 236 28.70 -12.89 -21.43
CA GLY A 236 29.65 -13.27 -22.49
C GLY A 236 30.17 -14.71 -22.41
N PHE A 237 29.95 -15.41 -21.28
CA PHE A 237 30.55 -16.72 -21.03
C PHE A 237 29.55 -17.90 -21.16
N ALA A 238 28.25 -17.62 -21.29
CA ALA A 238 27.19 -18.63 -21.22
C ALA A 238 26.49 -18.91 -22.58
N ILE A 239 27.10 -18.54 -23.72
CA ILE A 239 26.56 -18.80 -25.07
C ILE A 239 27.12 -20.10 -25.69
N LEU A 240 27.84 -20.94 -24.93
CA LEU A 240 28.38 -22.20 -25.44
C LEU A 240 27.70 -23.48 -24.94
N ILE A 241 26.59 -23.38 -24.21
CA ILE A 241 25.80 -24.54 -23.74
C ILE A 241 24.32 -24.33 -24.08
N LEU A 242 24.07 -23.97 -25.35
CA LEU A 242 22.76 -24.10 -25.99
C LEU A 242 22.74 -25.47 -26.67
N GLY A 243 22.38 -26.50 -25.91
CA GLY A 243 22.23 -27.85 -26.43
C GLY A 243 21.63 -28.79 -25.39
N ALA A 244 20.32 -29.03 -25.54
CA ALA A 244 19.50 -29.98 -24.79
C ALA A 244 19.04 -29.53 -23.39
N CYS A 245 17.81 -29.01 -23.31
CA CYS A 245 16.68 -29.79 -22.79
C CYS A 245 15.42 -28.93 -22.75
N SER A 246 14.39 -29.46 -23.41
CA SER A 246 13.02 -28.98 -23.43
C SER A 246 12.38 -29.12 -22.05
N SER A 247 11.43 -28.23 -21.75
CA SER A 247 10.40 -28.37 -20.71
C SER A 247 10.85 -28.25 -19.24
N CYS A 248 10.57 -27.11 -18.62
CA CYS A 248 10.08 -27.06 -17.24
C CYS A 248 9.16 -25.86 -17.08
N GLY A 249 7.88 -26.15 -16.83
CA GLY A 249 6.88 -25.15 -16.47
C GLY A 249 7.20 -24.53 -15.11
N GLU A 250 6.65 -23.34 -14.87
CA GLU A 250 6.61 -22.73 -13.54
C GLU A 250 6.06 -23.75 -12.54
N GLN A 251 6.92 -24.28 -11.67
CA GLN A 251 6.48 -25.06 -10.53
C GLN A 251 5.78 -24.11 -9.56
N GLN A 252 4.47 -24.28 -9.47
CA GLN A 252 3.65 -23.62 -8.46
C GLN A 252 4.09 -24.12 -7.08
N GLN A 253 4.94 -23.34 -6.41
CA GLN A 253 5.39 -23.60 -5.04
C GLN A 253 4.26 -23.29 -4.05
N VAL A 254 3.19 -24.08 -4.07
CA VAL A 254 2.08 -24.00 -3.11
C VAL A 254 2.20 -25.17 -2.14
N ILE A 255 2.51 -24.89 -0.87
CA ILE A 255 2.51 -25.92 0.19
C ILE A 255 1.10 -26.54 0.22
N PRO A 256 0.97 -27.88 0.30
CA PRO A 256 -0.33 -28.51 0.45
C PRO A 256 -1.09 -27.92 1.64
N TYR A 257 -2.30 -27.41 1.39
CA TYR A 257 -3.15 -26.88 2.46
C TYR A 257 -3.56 -28.02 3.39
N VAL A 258 -3.06 -27.99 4.63
CA VAL A 258 -3.48 -28.92 5.68
C VAL A 258 -4.28 -28.14 6.73
N PRO A 259 -5.56 -28.50 6.96
CA PRO A 259 -6.36 -27.81 7.96
C PRO A 259 -5.77 -28.03 9.36
N VAL A 260 -5.41 -26.94 10.02
CA VAL A 260 -5.03 -26.88 11.43
C VAL A 260 -6.10 -26.05 12.13
N ASN A 261 -6.65 -26.61 13.21
CA ASN A 261 -7.57 -25.93 14.12
C ASN A 261 -7.61 -26.71 15.45
N PHE A 262 -6.73 -26.37 16.38
CA PHE A 262 -6.70 -26.98 17.70
C PHE A 262 -6.18 -26.01 18.76
N GLN A 263 -6.33 -26.41 20.02
CA GLN A 263 -5.93 -25.61 21.18
C GLN A 263 -4.92 -26.39 22.02
N ILE A 264 -3.96 -25.68 22.60
CA ILE A 264 -3.05 -26.21 23.62
C ILE A 264 -3.20 -25.40 24.90
N ASP A 265 -3.14 -26.07 26.05
CA ASP A 265 -3.14 -25.43 27.36
C ASP A 265 -1.72 -25.38 27.90
N LEU A 266 -1.15 -24.18 28.00
CA LEU A 266 0.24 -23.93 28.42
C LEU A 266 0.54 -24.41 29.85
N ASN A 267 -0.49 -24.68 30.65
CA ASN A 267 -0.33 -25.26 32.00
C ASN A 267 -0.06 -26.77 31.98
N LEU A 268 -0.27 -27.46 30.85
CA LEU A 268 0.00 -28.88 30.77
C LEU A 268 1.51 -29.14 30.70
N PRO A 269 2.04 -30.17 31.41
CA PRO A 269 3.47 -30.46 31.44
C PRO A 269 4.12 -30.64 30.06
N ALA A 270 3.36 -31.12 29.06
CA ALA A 270 3.83 -31.30 27.69
C ALA A 270 4.17 -29.98 26.97
N TYR A 271 3.67 -28.84 27.45
CA TYR A 271 3.81 -27.52 26.83
C TYR A 271 4.51 -26.51 27.73
N ASN A 272 5.01 -26.92 28.89
CA ASN A 272 5.60 -26.00 29.88
C ASN A 272 6.80 -25.21 29.32
N THR A 273 7.53 -25.78 28.36
CA THR A 273 8.64 -25.09 27.66
C THR A 273 8.16 -23.78 27.02
N LEU A 274 6.92 -23.74 26.51
CA LEU A 274 6.33 -22.56 25.86
C LEU A 274 5.98 -21.42 26.82
N ASN A 275 6.13 -21.61 28.13
CA ASN A 275 5.97 -20.51 29.10
C ASN A 275 7.17 -19.54 29.09
N PHE A 276 8.29 -19.92 28.46
CA PHE A 276 9.51 -19.13 28.40
C PHE A 276 9.72 -18.57 26.97
N PRO A 277 9.84 -17.24 26.80
CA PRO A 277 10.20 -16.65 25.51
C PRO A 277 11.54 -17.17 24.99
N GLY A 278 11.63 -17.40 23.69
CA GLY A 278 12.81 -17.98 23.04
C GLY A 278 12.76 -19.50 22.90
N GLU A 279 11.77 -20.16 23.49
CA GLU A 279 11.62 -21.61 23.41
C GLU A 279 10.65 -22.03 22.31
N ALA A 280 10.87 -23.24 21.77
CA ALA A 280 10.00 -23.86 20.79
C ALA A 280 9.69 -25.32 21.14
N ILE A 281 8.54 -25.80 20.65
CA ILE A 281 8.22 -27.22 20.65
C ILE A 281 7.75 -27.66 19.26
N ALA A 282 7.98 -28.93 18.94
CA ALA A 282 7.42 -29.57 17.76
C ALA A 282 6.08 -30.23 18.07
N LEU A 283 5.04 -29.95 17.27
CA LEU A 283 3.72 -30.57 17.39
C LEU A 283 3.33 -31.32 16.11
N PRO A 284 2.47 -32.34 16.21
CA PRO A 284 1.80 -32.91 15.04
C PRO A 284 0.80 -31.90 14.44
N GLY A 285 0.50 -32.03 13.16
CA GLY A 285 -0.35 -31.09 12.40
C GLY A 285 0.38 -30.52 11.19
N GLY A 286 -0.29 -29.69 10.41
CA GLY A 286 0.26 -29.13 9.18
C GLY A 286 0.73 -30.19 8.18
N SER A 287 1.52 -29.78 7.20
CA SER A 287 2.00 -30.63 6.12
C SER A 287 3.12 -31.58 6.55
N LYS A 288 4.06 -31.10 7.40
CA LYS A 288 5.17 -31.93 7.94
C LYS A 288 5.39 -31.83 9.45
N GLY A 289 4.35 -31.41 10.17
CA GLY A 289 4.44 -31.02 11.58
C GLY A 289 4.52 -29.52 11.73
N LEU A 290 4.42 -29.05 12.97
CA LEU A 290 4.46 -27.63 13.33
C LEU A 290 5.62 -27.36 14.28
N TYR A 291 6.21 -26.18 14.18
CA TYR A 291 6.94 -25.58 15.30
C TYR A 291 6.09 -24.49 15.92
N VAL A 292 5.89 -24.55 17.23
CA VAL A 292 5.30 -23.48 18.03
C VAL A 292 6.43 -22.82 18.79
N TYR A 293 6.67 -21.55 18.55
CA TYR A 293 7.72 -20.76 19.17
C TYR A 293 7.12 -19.60 19.96
N ARG A 294 7.62 -19.39 21.18
CA ARG A 294 7.22 -18.30 22.06
C ARG A 294 8.09 -17.07 21.78
N TYR A 295 7.55 -16.09 21.06
CA TYR A 295 8.33 -14.90 20.67
C TYR A 295 8.41 -13.87 21.81
N THR A 296 7.27 -13.59 22.45
CA THR A 296 7.20 -12.69 23.62
C THR A 296 6.34 -13.33 24.70
N LEU A 297 6.03 -12.62 25.79
CA LEU A 297 5.11 -13.12 26.81
C LEU A 297 3.65 -13.25 26.34
N ASP A 298 3.28 -12.64 25.22
CA ASP A 298 1.90 -12.67 24.72
C ASP A 298 1.81 -13.15 23.27
N GLU A 299 2.95 -13.36 22.60
CA GLU A 299 3.00 -13.69 21.17
C GLU A 299 3.64 -15.05 20.89
N PHE A 300 3.00 -15.78 19.97
CA PHE A 300 3.47 -17.05 19.45
C PHE A 300 3.58 -17.01 17.93
N VAL A 301 4.65 -17.64 17.43
CA VAL A 301 4.87 -17.91 16.01
C VAL A 301 4.69 -19.40 15.78
N VAL A 302 3.84 -19.76 14.82
CA VAL A 302 3.60 -21.16 14.47
C VAL A 302 3.88 -21.36 12.99
N LEU A 303 4.86 -22.20 12.68
CA LEU A 303 5.33 -22.47 11.31
C LEU A 303 5.13 -23.94 10.94
N ASP A 304 4.74 -24.18 9.69
CA ASP A 304 4.81 -25.51 9.09
C ASP A 304 6.25 -25.95 8.93
N ARG A 305 6.51 -27.24 9.17
CA ARG A 305 7.84 -27.83 9.03
C ARG A 305 8.13 -28.28 7.62
N HIS A 306 7.26 -28.04 6.65
CA HIS A 306 7.47 -28.42 5.26
C HIS A 306 8.41 -27.41 4.57
N ALA A 307 9.58 -27.90 4.16
CA ALA A 307 10.55 -27.12 3.40
C ALA A 307 9.95 -26.59 2.09
N THR A 308 10.28 -25.34 1.76
CA THR A 308 9.67 -24.64 0.62
C THR A 308 10.51 -24.66 -0.65
N PHE A 309 11.70 -25.27 -0.62
CA PHE A 309 12.57 -25.35 -1.79
C PHE A 309 11.97 -26.24 -2.90
N ASP A 310 11.71 -27.52 -2.58
CA ASP A 310 11.06 -28.49 -3.45
C ASP A 310 9.90 -29.16 -2.70
N ILE A 311 8.71 -28.60 -2.89
CA ILE A 311 7.49 -29.04 -2.20
C ILE A 311 7.10 -30.48 -2.56
N PRO A 312 7.18 -30.93 -3.83
CA PRO A 312 7.00 -32.35 -4.18
C PRO A 312 7.91 -33.33 -3.42
N MET A 313 9.16 -32.95 -3.10
CA MET A 313 10.05 -33.81 -2.30
C MET A 313 9.62 -33.94 -0.84
N ALA A 314 8.74 -33.05 -0.38
CA ALA A 314 8.06 -33.15 0.92
C ALA A 314 9.03 -33.19 2.12
N CYS A 315 10.10 -32.40 2.03
CA CYS A 315 11.19 -32.36 2.99
C CYS A 315 10.80 -31.59 4.24
N LYS A 316 11.51 -31.87 5.34
CA LYS A 316 11.12 -31.43 6.68
C LYS A 316 12.24 -30.64 7.32
N VAL A 317 11.93 -29.43 7.75
CA VAL A 317 12.87 -28.57 8.48
C VAL A 317 12.93 -28.94 9.97
N THR A 318 14.10 -28.70 10.54
CA THR A 318 14.43 -28.92 11.94
C THR A 318 15.00 -27.65 12.54
N LEU A 319 14.63 -27.38 13.78
CA LEU A 319 15.16 -26.26 14.56
C LEU A 319 16.59 -26.58 15.00
N ASP A 320 17.51 -25.67 14.73
CA ASP A 320 18.89 -25.76 15.15
C ASP A 320 19.06 -25.39 16.63
N GLU A 321 20.25 -25.61 17.17
CA GLU A 321 20.57 -25.43 18.59
C GLU A 321 20.41 -23.97 19.08
N ASP A 322 20.37 -23.00 18.17
CA ASP A 322 20.16 -21.59 18.47
C ASP A 322 18.69 -21.22 18.74
N ASN A 323 17.76 -22.15 18.54
CA ASN A 323 16.30 -21.98 18.66
C ASN A 323 15.69 -20.87 17.79
N ILE A 324 16.45 -20.30 16.85
CA ILE A 324 16.00 -19.20 15.98
C ILE A 324 16.15 -19.53 14.50
N THR A 325 16.94 -20.56 14.16
CA THR A 325 17.18 -21.01 12.80
C THR A 325 16.54 -22.37 12.57
N LEU A 326 15.80 -22.49 11.48
CA LEU A 326 15.25 -23.74 10.96
C LEU A 326 16.06 -24.14 9.73
N GLN A 327 16.61 -25.34 9.70
CA GLN A 327 17.38 -25.83 8.57
C GLN A 327 16.77 -27.11 8.00
N ASP A 328 16.85 -27.24 6.68
CA ASP A 328 16.69 -28.51 5.99
C ASP A 328 18.04 -29.26 6.06
N HIS A 329 18.11 -30.33 6.86
CA HIS A 329 19.29 -31.20 6.97
C HIS A 329 19.17 -32.44 6.08
N SER A 330 18.19 -32.48 5.16
CA SER A 330 18.00 -33.59 4.23
C SER A 330 18.70 -33.33 2.88
N ASP A 331 18.73 -34.34 2.01
CA ASP A 331 19.31 -34.23 0.66
C ASP A 331 18.57 -33.23 -0.26
N CYS A 332 17.51 -32.59 0.24
CA CYS A 332 16.67 -31.67 -0.54
C CYS A 332 17.31 -30.30 -0.73
N SER A 333 17.88 -29.71 0.32
CA SER A 333 18.59 -28.44 0.24
C SER A 333 19.37 -28.12 1.50
N GLU A 334 20.34 -27.19 1.40
CA GLU A 334 20.97 -26.55 2.57
C GLU A 334 20.25 -25.23 2.93
N SER A 335 18.92 -25.18 2.73
CA SER A 335 18.15 -23.96 3.00
C SER A 335 17.94 -23.76 4.49
N GLN A 336 18.01 -22.51 4.92
CA GLN A 336 17.71 -22.09 6.28
C GLN A 336 16.59 -21.06 6.29
N TRP A 337 15.76 -21.09 7.33
CA TRP A 337 14.67 -20.17 7.57
C TRP A 337 14.72 -19.61 9.00
N LEU A 338 14.16 -18.44 9.21
CA LEU A 338 14.08 -17.80 10.52
C LEU A 338 12.82 -18.26 11.26
N MET A 339 12.97 -18.76 12.50
CA MET A 339 11.85 -19.22 13.33
C MET A 339 10.86 -18.09 13.67
N LEU A 340 11.31 -16.83 13.63
CA LEU A 340 10.51 -15.64 14.00
C LEU A 340 9.38 -15.33 13.00
N ASP A 341 9.58 -15.62 11.72
CA ASP A 341 8.60 -15.26 10.68
C ASP A 341 8.54 -16.25 9.50
N GLY A 342 9.41 -17.25 9.49
CA GLY A 342 9.53 -18.24 8.43
C GLY A 342 10.29 -17.74 7.20
N SER A 343 10.90 -16.55 7.24
CA SER A 343 11.67 -16.00 6.11
C SER A 343 12.91 -16.85 5.79
N VAL A 344 13.29 -16.93 4.51
CA VAL A 344 14.51 -17.65 4.09
C VAL A 344 15.74 -16.83 4.47
N ILE A 345 16.71 -17.46 5.13
CA ILE A 345 18.00 -16.87 5.50
C ILE A 345 19.06 -17.21 4.44
N THR A 346 19.22 -18.49 4.12
CA THR A 346 20.24 -19.00 3.18
C THR A 346 19.73 -20.21 2.39
N GLY A 347 20.48 -20.61 1.36
CA GLY A 347 20.20 -21.76 0.51
C GLY A 347 19.21 -21.48 -0.62
N PRO A 348 18.80 -22.52 -1.36
CA PRO A 348 18.11 -22.35 -2.64
C PRO A 348 16.57 -22.14 -2.52
N ALA A 349 15.98 -22.26 -1.32
CA ALA A 349 14.58 -21.89 -1.09
C ALA A 349 14.31 -20.40 -1.40
N THR A 350 13.13 -20.08 -1.93
CA THR A 350 12.75 -18.69 -2.26
C THR A 350 11.43 -18.23 -1.62
N VAL A 351 10.73 -19.14 -0.94
CA VAL A 351 9.42 -18.92 -0.33
C VAL A 351 9.53 -19.12 1.19
N PRO A 352 8.92 -18.26 2.02
CA PRO A 352 8.93 -18.46 3.47
C PRO A 352 8.10 -19.69 3.89
N LEU A 353 8.39 -20.25 5.05
CA LEU A 353 7.58 -21.31 5.65
C LEU A 353 6.15 -20.82 5.90
N HIS A 354 5.19 -21.72 5.77
CA HIS A 354 3.78 -21.38 6.00
C HIS A 354 3.52 -21.08 7.48
N ARG A 355 2.97 -19.90 7.76
CA ARG A 355 2.63 -19.44 9.11
C ARG A 355 1.15 -19.63 9.40
N TYR A 356 0.86 -20.21 10.57
CA TYR A 356 -0.49 -20.34 11.11
C TYR A 356 -0.84 -19.16 12.01
N ARG A 357 -2.14 -18.88 12.11
CA ARG A 357 -2.69 -17.86 13.01
C ARG A 357 -2.74 -18.40 14.44
N THR A 358 -2.54 -17.49 15.39
CA THR A 358 -2.57 -17.79 16.81
C THR A 358 -3.41 -16.78 17.56
N THR A 359 -4.10 -17.25 18.60
CA THR A 359 -4.75 -16.39 19.60
C THR A 359 -4.53 -16.97 20.98
N LEU A 360 -4.00 -16.17 21.90
CA LEU A 360 -3.81 -16.55 23.30
C LEU A 360 -4.96 -16.00 24.15
N ASN A 361 -5.64 -16.87 24.91
CA ASN A 361 -6.66 -16.48 25.87
C ASN A 361 -6.39 -17.18 27.21
N GLY A 362 -5.85 -16.43 28.17
CA GLY A 362 -5.32 -17.00 29.41
C GLY A 362 -4.18 -17.97 29.12
N SER A 363 -4.30 -19.22 29.57
CA SER A 363 -3.33 -20.29 29.27
C SER A 363 -3.61 -21.03 27.96
N ILE A 364 -4.71 -20.73 27.27
CA ILE A 364 -5.12 -21.47 26.07
C ILE A 364 -4.60 -20.76 24.82
N LEU A 365 -3.68 -21.42 24.12
CA LEU A 365 -3.23 -21.00 22.79
C LEU A 365 -4.06 -21.74 21.73
N SER A 366 -4.81 -20.99 20.93
CA SER A 366 -5.49 -21.54 19.74
C SER A 366 -4.62 -21.36 18.50
N ILE A 367 -4.51 -22.41 17.69
CA ILE A 367 -3.72 -22.45 16.46
C ILE A 367 -4.64 -22.84 15.30
N TYR A 368 -4.69 -22.03 14.26
CA TYR A 368 -5.60 -22.22 13.12
C TYR A 368 -5.07 -21.58 11.83
N ASN A 369 -5.67 -21.91 10.67
CA ASN A 369 -5.36 -21.28 9.37
C ASN A 369 -5.90 -19.86 9.23
#